data_AF-A0A2V9XT81-F1
#
_entry.id   AF-A0A2V9XT81-F1
#
_cell.length_a   1.000
_cell.length_b   1.000
_cell.length_c   1.000
_cell.angle_alpha   90.00
_cell.angle_beta   90.00
_cell.angle_gamma   90.00
#
_symmetry.space_group_name_H-M   'P 1'
#
loop_
_entity.id
_entity.type
_entity.pdbx_description
1 polymer ?
#
loop_
_entity_poly.entity_id
_entity_poly.type
_entity_poly.pdbx_seq_one_letter_code
_entity_poly.pdbx_strand_id
1 'polypeptide(L)'
;MSQSSDERMTELRKLFFESAQELLQALNDEALKLEKKPGDGEIVRTIRRTVHTLKGDAAACGYEELSELAHEMEDALALETASAHASLAEVAFSAADIFGAILSAYRG
;
A
#
# COMPACT_ATOMS: atom_id res chain seq x y z
N MET A 1 13.01 -3.79 33.21
CA MET A 1 12.17 -2.74 32.60
C MET A 1 11.95 -2.96 31.09
N SER A 2 12.12 -4.19 30.59
CA SER A 2 12.09 -4.53 29.15
C SER A 2 10.71 -4.93 28.61
N GLN A 3 9.80 -5.45 29.44
CA GLN A 3 8.47 -5.93 29.03
C GLN A 3 7.60 -4.86 28.34
N SER A 4 7.75 -3.59 28.71
CA SER A 4 6.88 -2.50 28.26
C SER A 4 7.13 -2.05 26.80
N SER A 5 8.34 -2.20 26.28
CA SER A 5 8.66 -1.79 24.91
C SER A 5 8.22 -2.83 23.87
N ASP A 6 8.36 -4.11 24.19
CA ASP A 6 8.00 -5.22 23.29
C ASP A 6 6.48 -5.34 23.14
N GLU A 7 5.72 -5.09 24.20
CA GLU A 7 4.25 -5.01 24.18
C GLU A 7 3.77 -3.85 23.29
N ARG A 8 4.34 -2.66 23.45
CA ARG A 8 4.01 -1.50 22.59
C ARG A 8 4.29 -1.77 21.12
N MET A 9 5.44 -2.37 20.81
CA MET A 9 5.79 -2.72 19.44
C MET A 9 4.82 -3.77 18.86
N THR A 10 4.39 -4.73 19.68
CA THR A 10 3.41 -5.73 19.25
C THR A 10 2.05 -5.11 18.94
N GLU A 11 1.59 -4.15 19.75
CA GLU A 11 0.34 -3.42 19.46
C GLU A 11 0.45 -2.53 18.22
N LEU A 12 1.58 -1.84 18.02
CA LEU A 12 1.84 -1.08 16.78
C LEU A 12 1.76 -1.96 15.54
N ARG A 13 2.38 -3.15 15.58
CA ARG A 13 2.31 -4.11 14.48
C ARG A 13 0.89 -4.59 14.20
N LYS A 14 0.08 -4.86 15.23
CA LYS A 14 -1.33 -5.25 15.06
C LYS A 14 -2.13 -4.14 14.38
N LEU A 15 -2.00 -2.91 14.87
CA LEU A 15 -2.66 -1.74 14.28
C LEU A 15 -2.23 -1.53 12.83
N PHE A 16 -0.94 -1.73 12.53
CA PHE A 16 -0.45 -1.71 11.16
C PHE A 16 -1.14 -2.74 10.28
N PHE A 17 -1.27 -4.00 10.72
CA PHE A 17 -1.94 -5.02 9.91
C PHE A 17 -3.41 -4.68 9.62
N GLU A 18 -4.12 -4.12 10.61
CA GLU A 18 -5.50 -3.68 10.43
C GLU A 18 -5.58 -2.49 9.44
N SER A 19 -4.77 -1.45 9.66
CA SER A 19 -4.66 -0.29 8.75
C SER A 19 -4.29 -0.71 7.33
N ALA A 20 -3.30 -1.60 7.19
CA ALA A 20 -2.83 -2.06 5.91
C ALA A 20 -3.92 -2.84 5.15
N GLN A 21 -4.74 -3.64 5.83
CA GLN A 21 -5.88 -4.30 5.17
C GLN A 21 -6.91 -3.30 4.64
N GLU A 22 -7.23 -2.26 5.41
CA GLU A 22 -8.14 -1.20 4.97
C GLU A 22 -7.58 -0.41 3.78
N LEU A 23 -6.29 -0.07 3.83
CA LEU A 23 -5.59 0.64 2.75
C LEU A 23 -5.52 -0.21 1.48
N LEU A 24 -5.28 -1.51 1.58
CA LEU A 24 -5.26 -2.41 0.42
C LEU A 24 -6.65 -2.57 -0.21
N GLN A 25 -7.70 -2.62 0.61
CA GLN A 25 -9.07 -2.62 0.08
C GLN A 25 -9.36 -1.30 -0.65
N ALA A 26 -8.98 -0.17 -0.07
CA ALA A 26 -9.13 1.13 -0.71
C ALA A 26 -8.32 1.22 -2.02
N LEU A 27 -7.10 0.69 -2.03
CA LEU A 27 -6.25 0.64 -3.23
C LEU A 27 -6.93 -0.14 -4.36
N ASN A 28 -7.52 -1.30 -4.05
CA ASN A 28 -8.28 -2.10 -5.01
C ASN A 28 -9.52 -1.36 -5.55
N ASP A 29 -10.27 -0.71 -4.67
CA ASP A 29 -11.47 0.04 -5.07
C ASP A 29 -11.12 1.22 -5.98
N GLU A 30 -10.02 1.93 -5.71
CA GLU A 30 -9.54 3.01 -6.56
C GLU A 30 -8.95 2.48 -7.88
N ALA A 31 -8.25 1.35 -7.87
CA ALA A 31 -7.77 0.70 -9.10
C ALA A 31 -8.92 0.32 -10.04
N LEU A 32 -10.02 -0.22 -9.50
CA LEU A 32 -11.25 -0.52 -10.26
C LEU A 32 -11.90 0.74 -10.84
N LYS A 33 -11.85 1.87 -10.12
CA LYS A 33 -12.34 3.15 -10.66
C LYS A 33 -11.42 3.66 -11.77
N LEU A 34 -10.10 3.53 -11.61
CA LEU A 34 -9.12 3.95 -12.61
C LEU A 34 -9.26 3.14 -13.90
N GLU A 35 -9.47 1.83 -13.80
CA GLU A 35 -9.72 0.97 -14.97
C GLU A 35 -10.93 1.47 -15.80
N LYS A 36 -11.99 1.91 -15.11
CA LYS A 36 -13.21 2.46 -15.76
C LYS A 36 -13.01 3.90 -16.25
N LYS A 37 -12.08 4.65 -15.66
CA LYS A 37 -11.81 6.06 -15.95
C LYS A 37 -10.31 6.33 -15.97
N PRO A 38 -9.57 5.81 -16.97
CA PRO A 38 -8.11 5.89 -16.96
C PRO A 38 -7.63 7.35 -16.96
N GLY A 39 -8.28 8.29 -17.65
CA GLY A 39 -7.83 9.70 -17.65
C GLY A 39 -8.07 10.50 -16.36
N ASP A 40 -8.53 9.89 -15.26
CA ASP A 40 -8.89 10.60 -14.04
C ASP A 40 -7.70 10.71 -13.07
N GLY A 41 -7.01 11.85 -13.15
CA GLY A 41 -5.85 12.14 -12.30
C GLY A 41 -6.16 12.23 -10.80
N GLU A 42 -7.41 12.46 -10.37
CA GLU A 42 -7.77 12.42 -8.94
C GLU A 42 -7.72 11.00 -8.38
N ILE A 43 -8.12 10.01 -9.19
CA ILE A 43 -8.04 8.60 -8.81
C ILE A 43 -6.56 8.21 -8.66
N VAL A 44 -5.71 8.58 -9.62
CA VAL A 44 -4.25 8.34 -9.55
C VAL A 44 -3.63 8.98 -8.30
N ARG A 45 -3.98 10.25 -8.00
CA ARG A 45 -3.53 10.92 -6.77
C ARG A 45 -3.96 10.18 -5.51
N THR A 46 -5.16 9.61 -5.51
CA THR A 46 -5.66 8.86 -4.36
C THR A 46 -4.90 7.55 -4.18
N ILE A 47 -4.71 6.76 -5.25
CA ILE A 47 -3.89 5.54 -5.24
C ILE A 47 -2.49 5.84 -4.71
N ARG A 48 -1.82 6.87 -5.22
CA ARG A 48 -0.47 7.26 -4.76
C ARG A 48 -0.42 7.59 -3.27
N ARG A 49 -1.40 8.35 -2.75
CA ARG A 49 -1.49 8.66 -1.32
C ARG A 49 -1.66 7.39 -0.48
N THR A 50 -2.50 6.46 -0.92
CA THR A 50 -2.70 5.17 -0.23
C THR A 50 -1.40 4.38 -0.12
N VAL A 51 -0.65 4.26 -1.22
CA VAL A 51 0.66 3.58 -1.23
C VAL A 51 1.69 4.32 -0.37
N HIS A 52 1.69 5.66 -0.40
CA HIS A 52 2.57 6.46 0.45
C HIS A 52 2.32 6.24 1.94
N THR A 53 1.04 6.15 2.35
CA THR A 53 0.67 5.82 3.73
C THR A 53 1.14 4.42 4.11
N LEU A 54 0.91 3.41 3.27
CA LEU A 54 1.39 2.05 3.49
C LEU A 54 2.91 1.99 3.70
N LYS A 55 3.69 2.74 2.90
CA LYS A 55 5.15 2.86 3.05
C LYS A 55 5.54 3.40 4.43
N GLY A 56 4.89 4.49 4.84
CA GLY A 56 5.15 5.15 6.11
C GLY A 56 4.80 4.27 7.31
N ASP A 57 3.64 3.63 7.26
CA ASP A 57 3.16 2.76 8.34
C ASP A 57 4.04 1.50 8.46
N ALA A 58 4.49 0.93 7.33
CA ALA A 58 5.43 -0.18 7.31
C ALA A 58 6.79 0.19 7.92
N ALA A 59 7.36 1.34 7.53
CA ALA A 59 8.61 1.84 8.10
C ALA A 59 8.50 2.10 9.60
N ALA A 60 7.39 2.70 10.05
CA ALA A 60 7.14 3.00 11.46
C ALA A 60 7.08 1.73 12.32
N CYS A 61 6.65 0.60 11.74
CA CYS A 61 6.57 -0.69 12.41
C CYS A 61 7.83 -1.56 12.25
N GLY A 62 8.87 -1.06 11.57
CA GLY A 62 10.12 -1.78 11.32
C GLY A 62 10.03 -2.84 10.22
N TYR A 63 9.01 -2.77 9.35
CA TYR A 63 8.87 -3.64 8.19
C TYR A 63 9.55 -3.02 6.97
N GLU A 64 10.89 -3.04 6.97
CA GLU A 64 11.70 -2.40 5.93
C GLU A 64 11.42 -2.96 4.53
N GLU A 65 11.33 -4.29 4.38
CA GLU A 65 11.01 -4.95 3.10
C GLU A 65 9.64 -4.50 2.53
N LEU A 66 8.63 -4.30 3.39
CA LEU A 66 7.33 -3.79 2.96
C LEU A 66 7.42 -2.31 2.58
N SER A 67 8.20 -1.53 3.32
CA SER A 67 8.39 -0.12 3.00
C SER A 67 9.06 0.05 1.65
N GLU A 68 10.10 -0.74 1.34
CA GLU A 68 10.77 -0.76 0.05
C GLU A 68 9.82 -1.16 -1.08
N LEU A 69 9.00 -2.20 -0.87
CA LEU A 69 7.99 -2.59 -1.86
C LEU A 69 6.98 -1.46 -2.15
N ALA A 70 6.46 -0.78 -1.11
CA ALA A 70 5.57 0.36 -1.33
C ALA A 70 6.28 1.52 -2.03
N HIS A 71 7.57 1.71 -1.81
CA HIS A 71 8.36 2.70 -2.51
C HIS A 71 8.45 2.40 -4.01
N GLU A 72 8.78 1.16 -4.40
CA GLU A 72 8.81 0.74 -5.81
C GLU A 72 7.46 0.95 -6.51
N MET A 73 6.36 0.72 -5.78
CA MET A 73 5.01 0.98 -6.27
C MET A 73 4.71 2.47 -6.43
N GLU A 74 5.11 3.30 -5.46
CA GLU A 74 4.93 4.75 -5.54
C GLU A 74 5.65 5.33 -6.76
N ASP A 75 6.85 4.82 -7.05
CA ASP A 75 7.65 5.19 -8.23
C ASP A 75 6.98 4.76 -9.53
N ALA A 76 6.49 3.51 -9.60
CA ALA A 76 5.76 3.02 -10.77
C ALA A 76 4.48 3.83 -11.05
N LEU A 77 3.78 4.25 -9.98
CA LEU A 77 2.57 5.05 -10.06
C LEU A 77 2.83 6.54 -10.32
N ALA A 78 4.08 7.02 -10.20
CA ALA A 78 4.45 8.40 -10.49
C ALA A 78 4.41 8.75 -12.00
N LEU A 79 4.19 7.76 -12.87
CA LEU A 79 4.06 7.94 -14.32
C LEU A 79 2.70 8.56 -14.69
N GLU A 80 2.59 9.88 -14.60
CA GLU A 80 1.37 10.65 -14.94
C GLU A 80 1.22 10.90 -16.46
N THR A 81 1.10 9.84 -17.28
CA THR A 81 0.84 10.00 -18.74
C THR A 81 -0.45 9.31 -19.16
N ALA A 82 -1.22 9.93 -20.07
CA ALA A 82 -2.53 9.41 -20.52
C ALA A 82 -2.49 7.93 -20.98
N SER A 83 -1.41 7.50 -21.65
CA SER A 83 -1.24 6.08 -22.04
C SER A 83 -0.88 5.17 -20.87
N ALA A 84 -0.26 5.69 -19.80
CA ALA A 84 0.11 4.93 -18.63
C ALA A 84 -1.07 4.63 -17.70
N HIS A 85 -2.19 5.37 -17.78
CA HIS A 85 -3.25 5.22 -16.80
C HIS A 85 -3.94 3.85 -16.81
N ALA A 86 -4.03 3.19 -17.97
CA ALA A 86 -4.50 1.80 -18.04
C ALA A 86 -3.52 0.83 -17.36
N SER A 87 -2.21 0.99 -17.60
CA SER A 87 -1.17 0.22 -16.91
C SER A 87 -1.06 0.56 -15.42
N LEU A 88 -1.46 1.77 -14.99
CA LEU A 88 -1.45 2.15 -13.57
C LEU A 88 -2.48 1.35 -12.76
N ALA A 89 -3.64 1.03 -13.34
CA ALA A 89 -4.62 0.19 -12.67
C ALA A 89 -4.07 -1.23 -12.45
N GLU A 90 -3.42 -1.82 -13.46
CA GLU A 90 -2.75 -3.12 -13.34
C GLU A 90 -1.64 -3.11 -12.29
N VAL A 91 -0.83 -2.05 -12.26
CA VAL A 91 0.20 -1.86 -11.22
C VAL A 91 -0.43 -1.74 -9.83
N ALA A 92 -1.54 -1.01 -9.69
CA ALA A 92 -2.24 -0.87 -8.41
C ALA A 92 -2.86 -2.19 -7.92
N PHE A 93 -3.41 -3.02 -8.82
CA PHE A 93 -3.89 -4.36 -8.46
C PHE A 93 -2.76 -5.29 -8.05
N SER A 94 -1.70 -5.34 -8.87
CA SER A 94 -0.50 -6.13 -8.55
C SER A 94 0.09 -5.71 -7.21
N ALA A 95 0.01 -4.41 -6.92
CA ALA A 95 0.44 -3.86 -5.66
C ALA A 95 -0.37 -4.37 -4.47
N ALA A 96 -1.70 -4.31 -4.58
CA ALA A 96 -2.60 -4.81 -3.56
C ALA A 96 -2.38 -6.32 -3.29
N ASP A 97 -2.20 -7.10 -4.35
CA ASP A 97 -2.01 -8.55 -4.27
C ASP A 97 -0.70 -8.94 -3.58
N ILE A 98 0.43 -8.35 -4.00
CA ILE A 98 1.74 -8.67 -3.41
C ILE A 98 1.78 -8.24 -1.94
N PHE A 99 1.28 -7.03 -1.62
CA PHE A 99 1.18 -6.60 -0.24
C PHE A 99 0.29 -7.53 0.59
N GLY A 100 -0.88 -7.90 0.08
CA GLY A 100 -1.79 -8.82 0.76
C GLY A 100 -1.14 -10.18 1.04
N ALA A 101 -0.38 -10.71 0.08
CA ALA A 101 0.35 -11.97 0.22
C ALA A 101 1.42 -11.89 1.32
N ILE A 102 2.20 -10.80 1.33
CA ILE A 102 3.25 -10.58 2.33
C ILE A 102 2.64 -10.40 3.74
N LEU A 103 1.59 -9.59 3.88
CA LEU A 103 0.91 -9.42 5.17
C LEU A 103 0.35 -10.75 5.69
N SER A 104 -0.15 -11.61 4.79
CA SER A 104 -0.64 -12.94 5.14
C SER A 104 0.50 -13.85 5.63
N ALA A 105 1.71 -13.72 5.06
CA ALA A 105 2.89 -14.45 5.50
C ALA A 105 3.37 -14.02 6.91
N TYR A 106 3.26 -12.74 7.27
CA TYR A 106 3.59 -12.27 8.62
C TYR A 106 2.57 -12.65 9.71
N ARG A 107 1.35 -13.07 9.33
CA ARG A 107 0.34 -13.58 10.26
C ARG A 107 0.46 -15.09 10.53
N GLY A 108 1.32 -15.80 9.79
CA GLY A 108 1.57 -17.24 9.89
C GLY A 108 2.59 -17.63 10.94
#